data_AF-A0A0F8Y2D0-F1
#
_entry.id   AF-A0A0F8Y2D0-F1
#
_cell.length_a   1.000
_cell.length_b   1.000
_cell.length_c   1.000
_cell.angle_alpha   90.00
_cell.angle_beta   90.00
_cell.angle_gamma   90.00
#
_symmetry.space_group_name_H-M   'P 1'
#
loop_
_entity.id
_entity.type
_entity.pdbx_description
1 polymer ?
#
loop_
_entity_poly.entity_id
_entity_poly.type
_entity_poly.pdbx_seq_one_letter_code
_entity_poly.pdbx_strand_id
1 'polypeptide(L)' 'MKVEVWFQQSNQPVKFPNAKATYQKGDLLCVGYEDEFGPHVKKYPLQHIFCVHEEEFSSSQPPK' A
#
# COMPACT_ATOMS: atom_id res chain seq x y z
N MET A 1 0.19 3.05 -8.19
CA MET A 1 -0.06 3.79 -6.93
C MET A 1 1.13 3.56 -6.01
N LYS A 2 1.51 4.54 -5.20
CA LYS A 2 2.50 4.35 -4.15
C LYS A 2 1.76 4.18 -2.82
N VAL A 3 2.10 3.13 -2.07
CA VAL A 3 1.51 2.88 -0.73
C VAL A 3 2.60 2.85 0.32
N GLU A 4 2.40 3.52 1.44
CA GLU A 4 3.25 3.47 2.61
C GLU A 4 2.45 2.98 3.82
N VAL A 5 2.88 1.87 4.42
CA VAL A 5 2.25 1.26 5.60
C VAL A 5 3.10 1.57 6.83
N TRP A 6 2.54 2.33 7.76
CA TRP A 6 3.16 2.73 9.02
C TRP A 6 2.71 1.81 10.14
N PHE A 7 3.67 1.32 10.93
CA PHE A 7 3.40 0.40 12.04
C PHE A 7 3.64 1.09 13.37
N GLN A 8 2.84 0.75 14.39
CA GLN A 8 2.95 1.35 15.73
C GLN A 8 4.32 1.12 16.39
N GLN A 9 4.98 0.00 16.07
CA GLN A 9 6.24 -0.41 16.69
C GLN A 9 7.49 -0.04 15.86
N SER A 10 7.32 0.63 14.72
CA SER A 10 8.42 0.96 13.81
C SER A 10 8.41 2.44 13.44
N ASN A 11 9.57 3.08 13.53
CA ASN A 11 9.77 4.46 13.06
C ASN A 11 9.94 4.57 11.54
N GLN A 12 9.95 3.45 10.82
CA GLN A 12 10.05 3.42 9.36
C GLN A 12 8.85 2.70 8.74
N PRO A 13 8.17 3.31 7.75
CA PRO A 13 7.09 2.66 7.02
C PRO A 13 7.63 1.63 6.03
N VAL A 14 6.81 0.63 5.74
CA VAL A 14 7.04 -0.24 4.58
C VAL A 14 6.45 0.42 3.35
N LYS A 15 7.26 0.55 2.30
CA LYS A 15 6.89 1.28 1.09
C LYS A 15 6.69 0.31 -0.08
N PHE A 16 5.62 0.54 -0.83
CA PHE A 16 5.27 -0.16 -2.05
C PHE A 16 5.17 0.86 -3.18
N PRO A 17 6.27 1.12 -3.92
CA PRO A 17 6.28 2.13 -4.99
C PRO A 17 5.37 1.76 -6.17
N ASN A 18 5.16 0.47 -6.40
CA ASN A 18 4.38 -0.09 -7.51
C ASN A 18 3.15 -0.86 -7.01
N ALA A 19 2.45 -0.33 -6.00
CA ALA A 19 1.20 -0.92 -5.53
C ALA A 19 0.13 -0.82 -6.62
N LYS A 20 -0.61 -1.93 -6.80
CA LYS A 20 -1.70 -2.09 -7.75
C LYS A 20 -3.05 -2.07 -7.06
N ALA A 21 -3.12 -2.60 -5.85
CA ALA A 21 -4.35 -2.64 -5.07
C ALA A 21 -4.02 -2.68 -3.57
N THR A 22 -4.87 -2.04 -2.78
CA THR A 22 -4.91 -2.22 -1.33
C THR A 22 -6.32 -2.65 -0.97
N TYR A 23 -6.45 -3.69 -0.14
CA TYR A 23 -7.75 -4.18 0.30
C TYR A 23 -7.64 -4.84 1.66
N GLN A 24 -8.77 -4.96 2.36
CA GLN A 24 -8.84 -5.64 3.64
C GLN A 24 -9.43 -7.03 3.48
N LYS A 25 -8.88 -8.02 4.19
CA LYS A 25 -9.44 -9.38 4.29
C LYS A 25 -9.42 -9.84 5.74
N GLY A 26 -10.58 -9.76 6.41
CA GLY A 26 -10.67 -9.96 7.86
C GLY A 26 -9.85 -8.90 8.60
N ASP A 27 -8.99 -9.33 9.53
CA ASP A 27 -8.13 -8.44 10.32
C ASP A 27 -6.77 -8.14 9.66
N LEU A 28 -6.66 -8.36 8.34
CA LEU A 28 -5.44 -8.15 7.58
C LEU A 28 -5.61 -7.05 6.54
N LEU A 29 -4.67 -6.10 6.52
CA LEU A 29 -4.41 -5.26 5.35
C LEU A 29 -3.62 -6.06 4.32
N CYS A 30 -4.10 -6.10 3.09
CA CYS A 30 -3.42 -6.72 1.97
C CYS A 30 -3.00 -5.64 0.96
N VAL A 31 -1.72 -5.61 0.61
CA VAL A 31 -1.16 -4.73 -0.41
C VAL A 31 -0.70 -5.60 -1.57
N GLY A 32 -1.42 -5.52 -2.69
CA GLY A 32 -1.06 -6.10 -3.97
C GLY A 32 -0.11 -5.16 -4.71
N TYR A 33 1.05 -5.67 -5.12
CA TYR A 33 2.07 -4.94 -5.86
C TYR A 33 2.68 -5.85 -6.93
N GLU A 34 3.34 -5.24 -7.90
CA GLU A 34 4.02 -5.95 -8.98
C GLU A 34 5.49 -5.57 -8.98
N ASP A 35 6.36 -6.56 -9.08
CA ASP A 35 7.80 -6.40 -9.25
C ASP A 35 8.30 -7.20 -10.46
N GLU A 36 9.61 -7.31 -10.63
CA GLU A 36 10.25 -7.99 -11.77
C GLU A 36 9.91 -9.49 -11.86
N PHE A 37 9.41 -10.08 -10.77
CA PHE A 37 9.00 -11.49 -10.69
C PHE A 37 7.48 -11.67 -10.86
N GLY A 38 6.73 -10.59 -11.00
CA GLY A 38 5.29 -10.58 -11.28
C GLY A 38 4.43 -10.11 -10.10
N PRO A 39 3.16 -10.55 -10.03
CA PRO A 39 2.20 -10.05 -9.04
C PRO A 39 2.41 -10.71 -7.66
N HIS A 40 2.53 -9.87 -6.63
CA HIS A 40 2.71 -10.26 -5.24
C HIS A 40 1.68 -9.59 -4.33
N VAL A 41 1.41 -10.22 -3.18
CA VAL A 41 0.54 -9.67 -2.13
C VAL A 41 1.24 -9.78 -0.78
N LYS A 42 1.51 -8.64 -0.14
CA LYS A 42 1.92 -8.60 1.27
C LYS A 42 0.72 -8.40 2.18
N LYS A 43 0.75 -9.06 3.34
CA LYS A 43 -0.34 -9.07 4.31
C LYS A 43 0.18 -8.61 5.66
N TYR A 44 -0.59 -7.77 6.34
CA TYR A 44 -0.23 -7.17 7.62
C TYR A 44 -1.42 -7.19 8.57
N PRO A 45 -1.25 -7.60 9.85
CA PRO A 45 -2.29 -7.46 10.85
C PRO A 45 -2.66 -6.00 11.10
N LEU A 46 -3.95 -5.65 11.01
CA LEU A 46 -4.44 -4.28 11.18
C LEU A 46 -4.09 -3.71 12.56
N GLN A 47 -4.11 -4.54 13.59
CA GLN A 47 -3.77 -4.15 14.97
C GLN A 47 -2.36 -3.56 15.12
N HIS A 48 -1.44 -3.84 14.19
CA HIS A 48 -0.09 -3.29 14.22
C HIS A 48 0.08 -2.05 13.33
N ILE A 49 -0.93 -1.72 12.52
CA ILE A 49 -0.88 -0.63 11.55
C ILE A 49 -1.40 0.62 12.23
N PHE A 50 -0.56 1.64 12.23
CA PHE A 50 -0.91 2.96 12.72
C PHE A 50 -1.57 3.80 11.61
N CYS A 51 -1.02 3.75 10.40
CA CYS A 51 -1.47 4.57 9.29
C CYS A 51 -1.13 3.91 7.95
N VAL A 52 -1.97 4.14 6.94
CA VAL A 52 -1.70 3.78 5.55
C VAL A 52 -1.83 5.05 4.72
N HIS A 53 -0.76 5.41 4.00
CA HIS A 53 -0.78 6.50 3.05
C HIS A 53 -0.78 5.95 1.63
N GLU A 54 -1.76 6.37 0.84
CA GLU A 54 -1.92 5.99 -0.55
C GLU A 54 -1.79 7.23 -1.42
N GLU A 55 -0.83 7.21 -2.35
CA GLU A 55 -0.61 8.27 -3.31
C GLU A 55 -0.95 7.72 -4.69
N GLU A 56 -2.14 8.06 -5.16
CA GLU A 56 -2.53 7.84 -6.54
C GLU A 56 -1.78 8.86 -7.40
N PHE A 57 -1.04 8.37 -8.40
CA PHE A 57 -0.50 9.24 -9.43
C PHE A 57 -1.68 9.75 -10.23
N SER A 58 -2.24 10.89 -9.81
CA SER A 58 -3.24 11.61 -10.57
C SER A 58 -2.58 12.05 -11.87
N SER A 59 -2.84 11.32 -12.96
CA SER A 59 -2.62 11.86 -14.30
C SER A 59 -3.57 13.04 -14.42
N SER A 60 -3.04 14.24 -14.24
CA SER A 60 -3.74 15.49 -14.48
C SER A 60 -4.27 15.49 -15.91
N GLN A 61 -5.56 15.15 -16.07
CA GLN A 61 -6.29 15.54 -17.26
C GLN A 61 -6.39 17.07 -17.22
N PRO A 62 -5.93 17.80 -18.25
CA PRO A 62 -6.24 19.21 -18.34
C PRO A 62 -7.77 19.36 -18.45
N PRO A 63 -8.39 20.32 -17.73
CA PRO A 63 -9.81 20.59 -17.88
C PRO A 63 -10.10 20.99 -19.33
N LYS A 64 -11.19 20.44 -19.87
CA LYS A 64 -11.72 20.73 -21.21
C LYS A 64 -12.25 22.15 -21.31
#